data_AF-A0A2E6H574-F1
#
_entry.id   AF-A0A2E6H574-F1
#
_cell.length_a   1.000
_cell.length_b   1.000
_cell.length_c   1.000
_cell.angle_alpha   90.00
_cell.angle_beta   90.00
_cell.angle_gamma   90.00
#
_symmetry.space_group_name_H-M   'P 1'
#
loop_
_entity.id
_entity.type
_entity.pdbx_description
1 polymer ?
#
loop_
_entity_poly.entity_id
_entity_poly.type
_entity_poly.pdbx_seq_one_letter_code
_entity_poly.pdbx_strand_id
1 'polypeptide(L)'
;MNKLFSILLFVTLSFTSFSQAKAQSELTKLQEIKKVTSKETNQVFKTFRIANKSLEKKMDDKIVKEVARIYTLLHKVDENYYTVEPFSKLLKVKNSPFKAKMKKFLPKKDYEIFEENVESLLNEMNNGNG
;
A
#
# COMPACT_ATOMS: atom_id res chain seq x y z
N MET A 1 41.12 19.11 -5.30
CA MET A 1 39.84 18.52 -5.76
C MET A 1 40.09 17.05 -6.03
N ASN A 2 39.65 16.03 -5.28
CA ASN A 2 38.25 15.70 -5.06
C ASN A 2 38.05 14.54 -4.04
N LYS A 3 38.92 14.37 -3.02
CA LYS A 3 38.69 13.30 -2.00
C LYS A 3 37.33 13.44 -1.28
N LEU A 4 36.89 14.68 -1.04
CA LEU A 4 35.54 14.99 -0.54
C LEU A 4 34.43 14.64 -1.55
N PHE A 5 34.69 14.79 -2.85
CA PHE A 5 33.74 14.46 -3.91
C PHE A 5 33.56 12.94 -4.06
N SER A 6 34.64 12.16 -3.92
CA SER A 6 34.60 10.69 -3.97
C SER A 6 33.83 10.09 -2.80
N ILE A 7 33.95 10.67 -1.59
CA ILE A 7 33.20 10.21 -0.40
C ILE A 7 31.71 10.51 -0.57
N LEU A 8 31.35 11.69 -1.08
CA LEU A 8 29.95 12.07 -1.33
C LEU A 8 29.28 11.15 -2.38
N LEU A 9 30.02 10.74 -3.41
CA LEU A 9 29.54 9.82 -4.44
C LEU A 9 29.29 8.40 -3.89
N PHE A 10 30.16 7.91 -3.00
CA PHE A 10 30.04 6.57 -2.41
C PHE A 10 28.87 6.48 -1.43
N VAL A 11 28.65 7.54 -0.65
CA VAL A 11 27.54 7.61 0.33
C VAL A 11 26.19 7.66 -0.38
N THR A 12 26.07 8.41 -1.48
CA THR A 12 24.81 8.52 -2.24
C THR A 12 24.40 7.23 -2.94
N LEU A 13 25.35 6.47 -3.50
CA LEU A 13 25.10 5.17 -4.15
C LEU A 13 24.69 4.06 -3.15
N SER A 14 25.16 4.17 -1.91
CA SER A 14 24.84 3.18 -0.86
C SER A 14 23.38 3.33 -0.40
N PHE A 15 22.89 4.55 -0.21
CA PHE A 15 21.52 4.80 0.25
C PHE A 15 20.44 4.39 -0.77
N THR A 16 20.70 4.53 -2.07
CA THR A 16 19.75 4.09 -3.11
C THR A 16 19.57 2.57 -3.11
N SER A 17 20.65 1.83 -2.87
CA SER A 17 20.68 0.36 -2.90
C SER A 17 19.85 -0.26 -1.77
N PHE A 18 19.97 0.25 -0.54
CA PHE A 18 19.18 -0.24 0.61
C PHE A 18 17.68 0.06 0.48
N SER A 19 17.34 1.25 -0.02
CA SER A 19 15.93 1.65 -0.24
C SER A 19 15.26 0.74 -1.27
N GLN A 20 15.97 0.40 -2.35
CA GLN A 20 15.47 -0.48 -3.40
C GLN A 20 15.32 -1.93 -2.94
N ALA A 21 16.27 -2.46 -2.16
CA ALA A 21 16.20 -3.81 -1.60
C ALA A 21 14.97 -4.00 -0.68
N LYS A 22 14.65 -2.98 0.11
CA LYS A 22 13.46 -3.01 0.98
C LYS A 22 12.16 -3.02 0.20
N ALA A 23 12.01 -2.13 -0.79
CA ALA A 23 10.82 -2.10 -1.65
C ALA A 23 10.64 -3.42 -2.41
N GLN A 24 11.74 -4.05 -2.84
CA GLN A 24 11.70 -5.36 -3.50
C GLN A 24 11.22 -6.47 -2.55
N SER A 25 11.71 -6.51 -1.30
CA SER A 25 11.26 -7.48 -0.31
C SER A 25 9.75 -7.38 -0.02
N GLU A 26 9.22 -6.18 0.05
CA GLU A 26 7.80 -5.92 0.31
C GLU A 26 6.93 -6.31 -0.89
N LEU A 27 7.40 -6.02 -2.10
CA LEU A 27 6.77 -6.46 -3.33
C LEU A 27 6.71 -8.00 -3.38
N THR A 28 7.80 -8.69 -3.03
CA THR A 28 7.82 -10.16 -2.99
C THR A 28 6.75 -10.72 -2.04
N LYS A 29 6.62 -10.16 -0.83
CA LYS A 29 5.60 -10.59 0.14
C LYS A 29 4.16 -10.42 -0.37
N LEU A 30 3.89 -9.34 -1.10
CA LEU A 30 2.59 -9.16 -1.73
C LEU A 30 2.36 -10.19 -2.85
N GLN A 31 3.38 -10.44 -3.66
CA GLN A 31 3.30 -11.39 -4.77
C GLN A 31 3.12 -12.84 -4.33
N GLU A 32 3.60 -13.21 -3.14
CA GLU A 32 3.39 -14.53 -2.53
C GLU A 32 1.91 -14.80 -2.17
N ILE A 33 1.11 -13.76 -1.95
CA ILE A 33 -0.32 -13.90 -1.64
C ILE A 33 -1.08 -14.20 -2.95
N LYS A 34 -1.33 -15.49 -3.21
CA LYS A 34 -2.08 -15.96 -4.40
C LYS A 34 -3.57 -16.13 -4.16
N LYS A 35 -3.96 -16.40 -2.92
CA LYS A 35 -5.33 -16.57 -2.46
C LYS A 35 -5.48 -15.92 -1.10
N VAL A 36 -6.72 -15.58 -0.76
CA VAL A 36 -7.08 -15.11 0.58
C VAL A 36 -8.20 -15.99 1.08
N THR A 37 -8.08 -16.44 2.32
CA THR A 37 -9.13 -17.15 3.05
C THR A 37 -9.39 -16.41 4.37
N SER A 38 -10.53 -16.66 5.01
CA SER A 38 -10.89 -15.99 6.27
C SER A 38 -9.87 -16.20 7.40
N LYS A 39 -9.07 -17.28 7.34
CA LYS A 39 -7.99 -17.55 8.30
C LYS A 39 -6.73 -16.72 8.05
N GLU A 40 -6.54 -16.25 6.82
CA GLU A 40 -5.34 -15.55 6.35
C GLU A 40 -5.50 -14.02 6.38
N THR A 41 -6.71 -13.49 6.59
CA THR A 41 -7.04 -12.06 6.61
C THR A 41 -6.09 -11.24 7.47
N ASN A 42 -5.77 -11.73 8.68
CA ASN A 42 -4.83 -11.06 9.58
C ASN A 42 -3.42 -10.92 8.99
N GLN A 43 -2.95 -11.94 8.26
CA GLN A 43 -1.65 -11.89 7.59
C GLN A 43 -1.68 -10.92 6.40
N VAL A 44 -2.78 -10.88 5.65
CA VAL A 44 -2.99 -9.90 4.57
C VAL A 44 -2.92 -8.48 5.12
N PHE A 45 -3.62 -8.19 6.24
CA PHE A 45 -3.55 -6.87 6.88
C PHE A 45 -2.16 -6.48 7.36
N LYS A 46 -1.39 -7.42 7.91
CA LYS A 46 0.02 -7.17 8.25
C LYS A 46 0.83 -6.80 7.00
N THR A 47 0.66 -7.51 5.91
CA THR A 47 1.34 -7.22 4.64
C THR A 47 0.91 -5.88 4.06
N PHE A 48 -0.37 -5.53 4.12
CA PHE A 48 -0.88 -4.21 3.73
C PHE A 48 -0.29 -3.09 4.59
N ARG A 49 -0.20 -3.25 5.92
CA ARG A 49 0.44 -2.25 6.79
C ARG A 49 1.91 -2.02 6.43
N ILE A 50 2.62 -3.07 6.01
CA ILE A 50 4.00 -2.95 5.51
C ILE A 50 4.03 -2.19 4.19
N ALA A 51 3.20 -2.58 3.21
CA ALA A 51 3.08 -1.91 1.93
C ALA A 51 2.72 -0.42 2.09
N ASN A 52 1.78 -0.12 2.99
CA ASN A 52 1.36 1.24 3.34
C ASN A 52 2.56 2.11 3.75
N LYS A 53 3.43 1.62 4.65
CA LYS A 53 4.64 2.34 5.07
C LYS A 53 5.58 2.68 3.91
N SER A 54 5.61 1.86 2.87
CA SER A 54 6.45 2.11 1.70
C SER A 54 5.80 3.01 0.68
N LEU A 55 4.48 2.89 0.47
CA LEU A 55 3.71 3.83 -0.33
C LEU A 55 3.73 5.25 0.26
N GLU A 56 3.77 5.38 1.59
CA GLU A 56 3.98 6.66 2.28
C GLU A 56 5.30 7.33 1.85
N LYS A 57 6.38 6.55 1.68
CA LYS A 57 7.69 7.08 1.25
C LYS A 57 7.72 7.35 -0.24
N LYS A 58 7.28 6.38 -1.04
CA LYS A 58 7.26 6.44 -2.50
C LYS A 58 6.04 5.69 -3.01
N MET A 59 5.19 6.42 -3.74
CA MET A 59 3.98 5.86 -4.35
C MET A 59 4.32 4.99 -5.57
N ASP A 60 4.90 3.81 -5.32
CA ASP A 60 5.41 2.89 -6.34
C ASP A 60 4.28 2.11 -7.03
N ASP A 61 4.20 2.20 -8.37
CA ASP A 61 3.14 1.55 -9.18
C ASP A 61 3.11 0.03 -9.00
N LYS A 62 4.26 -0.63 -8.81
CA LYS A 62 4.30 -2.09 -8.67
C LYS A 62 3.66 -2.52 -7.35
N ILE A 63 3.94 -1.78 -6.27
CA ILE A 63 3.34 -2.04 -4.96
C ILE A 63 1.83 -1.76 -5.01
N VAL A 64 1.39 -0.63 -5.60
CA VAL A 64 -0.04 -0.32 -5.71
C VAL A 64 -0.77 -1.37 -6.54
N LYS A 65 -0.18 -1.83 -7.65
CA LYS A 65 -0.77 -2.88 -8.49
C LYS A 65 -1.00 -4.18 -7.70
N GLU A 66 -0.04 -4.62 -6.90
CA GLU A 66 -0.20 -5.82 -6.08
C GLU A 66 -1.19 -5.62 -4.93
N VAL A 67 -1.21 -4.42 -4.31
CA VAL A 67 -2.22 -4.04 -3.32
C VAL A 67 -3.62 -4.12 -3.92
N ALA A 68 -3.85 -3.55 -5.11
CA ALA A 68 -5.12 -3.62 -5.82
C ALA A 68 -5.54 -5.07 -6.10
N ARG A 69 -4.61 -5.91 -6.58
CA ARG A 69 -4.88 -7.33 -6.82
C ARG A 69 -5.30 -8.06 -5.55
N ILE A 70 -4.60 -7.86 -4.44
CA ILE A 70 -4.90 -8.53 -3.17
C ILE A 70 -6.19 -7.97 -2.56
N TYR A 71 -6.46 -6.67 -2.72
CA TYR A 71 -7.74 -6.07 -2.32
C TYR A 71 -8.91 -6.74 -3.04
N THR A 72 -8.79 -7.00 -4.35
CA THR A 72 -9.77 -7.77 -5.12
C THR A 72 -9.99 -9.20 -4.57
N LEU A 73 -8.95 -9.83 -4.01
CA LEU A 73 -9.06 -11.15 -3.39
C LEU A 73 -9.69 -11.08 -2.00
N LEU A 74 -9.33 -10.06 -1.23
CA LEU A 74 -9.74 -9.90 0.16
C LEU A 74 -11.21 -9.51 0.27
N HIS A 75 -11.70 -8.55 -0.53
CA HIS A 75 -13.10 -8.12 -0.41
C HIS A 75 -14.11 -9.23 -0.75
N LYS A 76 -13.70 -10.24 -1.53
CA LYS A 76 -14.53 -11.42 -1.83
C LYS A 76 -14.70 -12.35 -0.63
N VAL A 77 -13.83 -12.22 0.35
CA VAL A 77 -13.83 -13.01 1.59
C VAL A 77 -14.45 -12.23 2.73
N ASP A 78 -14.21 -10.91 2.76
CA ASP A 78 -14.67 -9.98 3.77
C ASP A 78 -15.02 -8.64 3.11
N GLU A 79 -16.31 -8.40 2.92
CA GLU A 79 -16.83 -7.18 2.27
C GLU A 79 -16.72 -5.93 3.17
N ASN A 80 -16.25 -6.08 4.42
CA ASN A 80 -16.20 -5.00 5.37
C ASN A 80 -15.19 -3.90 4.96
N TYR A 81 -15.52 -2.65 5.29
CA TYR A 81 -14.65 -1.49 5.04
C TYR A 81 -13.33 -1.55 5.81
N TYR A 82 -13.20 -2.39 6.85
CA TYR A 82 -11.90 -2.65 7.51
C TYR A 82 -10.81 -3.12 6.53
N THR A 83 -11.18 -3.58 5.33
CA THR A 83 -10.23 -3.91 4.26
C THR A 83 -9.31 -2.76 3.84
N VAL A 84 -9.74 -1.50 4.02
CA VAL A 84 -8.92 -0.30 3.72
C VAL A 84 -8.26 0.34 4.94
N GLU A 85 -8.58 -0.11 6.16
CA GLU A 85 -8.03 0.39 7.42
C GLU A 85 -6.48 0.38 7.47
N PRO A 86 -5.77 -0.64 6.95
CA PRO A 86 -4.30 -0.62 6.88
C PRO A 86 -3.70 0.59 6.16
N PHE A 87 -4.48 1.27 5.32
CA PHE A 87 -4.08 2.44 4.54
C PHE A 87 -4.54 3.77 5.15
N SER A 88 -5.17 3.77 6.33
CA SER A 88 -5.72 4.97 7.00
C SER A 88 -4.75 6.16 7.02
N LYS A 89 -3.48 5.93 7.34
CA LYS A 89 -2.45 6.98 7.35
C LYS A 89 -2.12 7.52 5.96
N LEU A 90 -2.00 6.64 4.96
CA LEU A 90 -1.79 7.05 3.57
C LEU A 90 -3.01 7.79 3.01
N LEU A 91 -4.23 7.35 3.36
CA LEU A 91 -5.47 8.01 2.98
C LEU A 91 -5.57 9.40 3.61
N LYS A 92 -5.18 9.59 4.87
CA LYS A 92 -5.14 10.92 5.51
C LYS A 92 -4.24 11.93 4.78
N VAL A 93 -3.08 11.50 4.30
CA VAL A 93 -2.05 12.44 3.78
C VAL A 93 -1.99 12.47 2.25
N LYS A 94 -2.35 11.36 1.60
CA LYS A 94 -2.14 11.11 0.17
C LYS A 94 -3.38 10.44 -0.47
N ASN A 95 -4.59 10.80 -0.03
CA ASN A 95 -5.84 10.23 -0.54
C ASN A 95 -5.93 10.24 -2.07
N SER A 96 -5.94 11.44 -2.67
CA SER A 96 -6.13 11.61 -4.11
C SER A 96 -5.11 10.85 -4.97
N PRO A 97 -3.78 10.94 -4.74
CA PRO A 97 -2.83 10.16 -5.54
C PRO A 97 -2.93 8.65 -5.31
N PHE A 98 -3.32 8.20 -4.11
CA PHE A 98 -3.55 6.77 -3.87
C PHE A 98 -4.81 6.29 -4.59
N LYS A 99 -5.96 6.97 -4.44
CA LYS A 99 -7.21 6.67 -5.16
C LYS A 99 -7.00 6.66 -6.68
N ALA A 100 -6.28 7.61 -7.23
CA ALA A 100 -6.00 7.67 -8.67
C ALA A 100 -5.23 6.43 -9.17
N LYS A 101 -4.25 5.93 -8.40
CA LYS A 101 -3.51 4.72 -8.77
C LYS A 101 -4.30 3.45 -8.54
N MET A 102 -5.10 3.37 -7.47
CA MET A 102 -6.02 2.25 -7.24
C MET A 102 -7.01 2.15 -8.40
N LYS A 103 -7.57 3.27 -8.88
CA LYS A 103 -8.46 3.33 -10.06
C LYS A 103 -7.83 2.77 -11.33
N LYS A 104 -6.52 2.93 -11.50
CA LYS A 104 -5.76 2.42 -12.66
C LYS A 104 -5.67 0.90 -12.66
N PHE A 105 -5.66 0.26 -11.48
CA PHE A 105 -5.36 -1.17 -11.34
C PHE A 105 -6.55 -2.03 -10.89
N LEU A 106 -7.55 -1.44 -10.23
CA LEU A 106 -8.76 -2.13 -9.84
C LEU A 106 -9.73 -2.25 -11.01
N PRO A 107 -10.44 -3.38 -11.15
CA PRO A 107 -11.67 -3.46 -11.93
C PRO A 107 -12.68 -2.39 -11.48
N LYS A 108 -13.51 -1.89 -12.40
CA LYS A 108 -14.45 -0.80 -12.11
C LYS A 108 -15.33 -1.06 -10.87
N LYS A 109 -15.92 -2.26 -10.77
CA LYS A 109 -16.78 -2.64 -9.63
C LYS A 109 -16.01 -2.65 -8.31
N ASP A 110 -14.80 -3.22 -8.31
CA ASP A 110 -13.96 -3.26 -7.10
C ASP A 110 -13.48 -1.85 -6.71
N TYR A 111 -13.31 -0.96 -7.68
CA TYR A 111 -12.96 0.44 -7.41
C TYR A 111 -14.10 1.22 -6.77
N GLU A 112 -15.34 0.99 -7.20
CA GLU A 112 -16.53 1.59 -6.59
C GLU A 112 -16.64 1.18 -5.11
N ILE A 113 -16.51 -0.12 -4.81
CA ILE A 113 -16.49 -0.64 -3.43
C ILE A 113 -15.31 -0.05 -2.63
N PHE A 114 -14.13 0.03 -3.25
CA PHE A 114 -12.96 0.65 -2.61
C PHE A 114 -13.21 2.12 -2.26
N GLU A 115 -13.85 2.87 -3.15
CA GLU A 115 -14.18 4.27 -2.93
C GLU A 115 -15.16 4.44 -1.78
N GLU A 116 -16.23 3.64 -1.73
CA GLU A 116 -17.21 3.63 -0.64
C GLU A 116 -16.58 3.25 0.72
N ASN A 117 -15.70 2.25 0.73
CA ASN A 117 -14.99 1.84 1.95
C ASN A 117 -14.01 2.92 2.44
N VAL A 118 -13.33 3.62 1.51
CA VAL A 118 -12.46 4.75 1.85
C VAL A 118 -13.27 5.91 2.44
N GLU A 119 -14.42 6.22 1.87
CA GLU A 119 -15.30 7.28 2.39
C GLU A 119 -15.82 6.94 3.79
N SER A 120 -16.28 5.71 3.99
CA SER A 120 -16.72 5.21 5.30
C SER A 120 -15.63 5.33 6.37
N LEU A 121 -14.41 4.87 6.05
CA LEU A 121 -13.27 4.95 6.96
C LEU A 121 -12.88 6.41 7.26
N LEU A 122 -12.84 7.29 6.26
CA LEU A 122 -12.50 8.70 6.47
C LEU A 122 -13.56 9.42 7.31
N ASN A 123 -14.83 9.09 7.12
CA ASN A 123 -15.93 9.61 7.94
C ASN A 123 -15.79 9.18 9.41
N GLU A 124 -15.53 7.90 9.67
CA GLU A 124 -15.27 7.39 11.02
C GLU A 124 -14.06 8.08 11.68
N MET A 125 -12.96 8.23 10.93
CA MET A 125 -11.74 8.86 11.42
C MET A 125 -11.90 10.35 11.75
N ASN A 126 -12.87 11.03 11.15
CA ASN A 126 -13.16 12.45 11.40
C ASN A 126 -14.20 12.65 12.50
N ASN A 127 -15.21 11.77 12.57
CA ASN A 127 -16.37 11.94 13.43
C ASN A 127 -16.37 11.07 14.69
N GLY A 128 -15.45 10.09 14.81
CA GLY A 128 -15.20 9.37 16.06
C GLY A 128 -16.31 8.41 16.51
N ASN A 129 -16.98 7.74 15.57
CA ASN A 129 -18.08 6.79 15.88
C ASN A 129 -17.62 5.32 15.96
N GLY A 130 -16.42 5.07 16.51
CA GLY A 130 -15.88 3.72 16.73
C GLY A 130 -16.17 3.18 18.12
#